data_AF-A0A0M0C0R2-F1
#
_entry.id   AF-A0A0M0C0R2-F1
#
_cell.length_a   1.000
_cell.length_b   1.000
_cell.length_c   1.000
_cell.angle_alpha   90.00
_cell.angle_beta   90.00
_cell.angle_gamma   90.00
#
_symmetry.space_group_name_H-M   'P 1'
#
loop_
_entity.id
_entity.type
_entity.pdbx_description
1 polymer ?
#
loop_
_entity_poly.entity_id
_entity_poly.type
_entity_poly.pdbx_seq_one_letter_code
_entity_poly.pdbx_strand_id
1 'polypeptide(L)'
;MNFEECLLAAIDETFNSIGEGCKQTIYYYLEKKYMLPKKEIPCRIEDFSESIEQIFGFGEKILKIRIMNNFYQKIELPFPYLFNKE
;
A
#
# COMPACT_ATOMS: atom_id res chain seq x y z
N MET A 1 6.47 10.51 -13.47
CA MET A 1 5.65 9.81 -12.47
C MET A 1 5.20 10.84 -11.47
N ASN A 2 3.89 11.05 -11.31
CA ASN A 2 3.37 11.93 -10.25
C ASN A 2 3.23 11.17 -8.92
N PHE A 3 2.80 11.87 -7.87
CA PHE A 3 2.62 11.30 -6.55
C PHE A 3 1.68 10.08 -6.57
N GLU A 4 0.54 10.23 -7.25
CA GLU A 4 -0.52 9.22 -7.34
C GLU A 4 -0.04 7.95 -8.05
N GLU A 5 0.67 8.10 -9.16
CA GLU A 5 1.28 7.00 -9.92
C GLU A 5 2.32 6.26 -9.09
N CYS A 6 3.20 6.99 -8.39
CA CYS A 6 4.20 6.41 -7.50
C CYS A 6 3.54 5.61 -6.36
N LEU A 7 2.54 6.19 -5.72
CA LEU A 7 1.83 5.56 -4.60
C LEU A 7 1.10 4.29 -5.07
N LEU A 8 0.34 4.37 -6.16
CA LEU A 8 -0.37 3.21 -6.70
C LEU A 8 0.59 2.09 -7.13
N ALA A 9 1.71 2.45 -7.76
CA ALA A 9 2.72 1.46 -8.12
C ALA A 9 3.35 0.80 -6.87
N ALA A 10 3.56 1.56 -5.79
CA ALA A 10 4.13 1.03 -4.56
C ALA A 10 3.18 0.05 -3.85
N ILE A 11 1.88 0.37 -3.87
CA ILE A 11 0.81 -0.50 -3.35
C ILE A 11 0.70 -1.77 -4.20
N ASP A 12 0.66 -1.62 -5.53
CA ASP A 12 0.63 -2.76 -6.46
C ASP A 12 1.78 -3.71 -6.22
N GLU A 13 3.01 -3.18 -6.15
CA GLU A 13 4.22 -3.97 -5.92
C GLU A 13 4.16 -4.69 -4.56
N THR A 14 3.67 -4.02 -3.53
CA THR A 14 3.51 -4.62 -2.20
C THR A 14 2.52 -5.78 -2.24
N PHE A 15 1.34 -5.57 -2.79
CA PHE A 15 0.33 -6.62 -2.87
C PHE A 15 0.76 -7.77 -3.79
N ASN A 16 1.47 -7.45 -4.88
CA ASN A 16 2.00 -8.44 -5.79
C ASN A 16 3.05 -9.33 -5.13
N SER A 17 3.84 -8.79 -4.21
CA SER A 17 4.85 -9.56 -3.47
C SER A 17 4.24 -10.61 -2.53
N ILE A 18 2.96 -10.47 -2.16
CA ILE A 18 2.18 -11.49 -1.43
C ILE A 18 1.69 -12.56 -2.41
N GLY A 19 1.24 -12.14 -3.58
CA GLY A 19 0.81 -13.00 -4.69
C GLY A 19 -0.15 -12.28 -5.63
N GLU A 20 -0.10 -12.60 -6.92
CA GLU A 20 -0.94 -11.97 -7.96
C GLU A 20 -2.44 -12.11 -7.64
N GLY A 21 -2.89 -13.29 -7.20
CA GLY A 21 -4.28 -13.52 -6.79
C GLY A 21 -4.66 -12.78 -5.50
N CYS A 22 -3.72 -12.63 -4.57
CA CYS A 22 -3.92 -11.84 -3.35
C CYS A 22 -4.12 -10.36 -3.69
N LYS A 23 -3.30 -9.79 -4.59
CA LYS A 23 -3.45 -8.41 -5.06
C LYS A 23 -4.84 -8.14 -5.61
N GLN A 24 -5.34 -9.02 -6.50
CA GLN A 24 -6.69 -8.89 -7.06
C GLN A 24 -7.76 -8.98 -5.98
N THR A 25 -7.62 -9.91 -5.03
CA THR A 25 -8.57 -10.10 -3.93
C THR A 25 -8.60 -8.90 -2.99
N ILE A 26 -7.44 -8.32 -2.65
CA ILE A 26 -7.36 -7.14 -1.80
C ILE A 26 -8.05 -5.95 -2.47
N TYR A 27 -7.74 -5.66 -3.73
CA TYR A 27 -8.42 -4.57 -4.46
C TYR A 27 -9.92 -4.79 -4.59
N TYR A 28 -10.36 -6.02 -4.83
CA TYR A 28 -11.77 -6.37 -4.85
C TYR A 28 -12.45 -6.08 -3.50
N TYR A 29 -11.81 -6.44 -2.38
CA TYR A 29 -12.33 -6.14 -1.05
C TYR A 29 -12.37 -4.63 -0.77
N LEU A 30 -11.32 -3.88 -1.12
CA LEU A 30 -11.28 -2.42 -1.01
C LEU A 30 -12.45 -1.77 -1.75
N GLU A 31 -12.66 -2.18 -3.01
CA GLU A 31 -13.73 -1.62 -3.83
C GLU A 31 -15.13 -2.00 -3.31
N LYS A 32 -15.36 -3.27 -2.96
CA LYS A 32 -16.70 -3.77 -2.64
C LYS A 32 -17.12 -3.56 -1.20
N LYS A 33 -16.21 -3.70 -0.25
CA LYS A 33 -16.51 -3.59 1.18
C LYS A 33 -16.31 -2.18 1.71
N TYR A 34 -15.33 -1.45 1.18
CA TYR A 34 -14.94 -0.12 1.67
C TYR A 34 -15.27 1.02 0.70
N MET A 35 -15.91 0.70 -0.44
CA MET A 35 -16.25 1.68 -1.48
C MET A 35 -15.03 2.52 -1.90
N LEU A 36 -13.86 1.87 -1.93
CA LEU A 36 -12.57 2.50 -2.19
C LEU A 36 -11.96 1.87 -3.45
N PRO A 37 -12.32 2.35 -4.65
CA PRO A 37 -11.72 1.87 -5.88
C PRO A 37 -10.24 2.28 -5.93
N LYS A 38 -9.39 1.44 -6.54
CA LYS A 38 -7.93 1.65 -6.61
C LYS A 38 -7.52 3.08 -6.95
N LYS A 39 -8.14 3.67 -7.97
CA LYS A 39 -7.84 5.03 -8.46
C LYS A 39 -8.06 6.14 -7.42
N GLU A 40 -8.90 5.91 -6.41
CA GLU A 40 -9.21 6.90 -5.36
C GLU A 40 -8.29 6.79 -4.15
N ILE A 41 -7.53 5.70 -4.02
CA ILE A 41 -6.62 5.48 -2.87
C ILE A 41 -5.69 6.68 -2.62
N PRO A 42 -5.06 7.31 -3.63
CA PRO A 42 -4.17 8.45 -3.38
C PRO A 42 -4.87 9.68 -2.78
N CYS A 43 -6.18 9.82 -2.99
CA CYS A 43 -6.98 10.94 -2.46
C CYS A 43 -7.71 10.60 -1.15
N ARG A 44 -7.72 9.33 -0.76
CA ARG A 44 -8.45 8.79 0.41
C ARG A 44 -7.53 7.86 1.21
N ILE A 45 -6.35 8.38 1.59
CA ILE A 45 -5.28 7.61 2.22
C ILE A 45 -5.70 7.13 3.62
N GLU A 46 -6.50 7.91 4.34
CA GLU A 46 -7.04 7.56 5.65
C GLU A 46 -7.97 6.34 5.55
N ASP A 47 -8.94 6.37 4.62
CA ASP A 47 -9.84 5.24 4.35
C ASP A 47 -9.07 3.99 3.92
N PHE A 48 -8.02 4.17 3.10
CA PHE A 48 -7.12 3.09 2.73
C PHE A 48 -6.39 2.51 3.96
N SER A 49 -5.81 3.36 4.80
CA SER A 49 -5.07 2.94 5.99
C SER A 49 -5.95 2.16 6.97
N GLU A 50 -7.18 2.62 7.18
CA GLU A 50 -8.17 1.96 8.05
C GLU A 50 -8.63 0.63 7.45
N SER A 51 -8.98 0.61 6.15
CA SER A 51 -9.41 -0.64 5.49
C SER A 51 -8.34 -1.72 5.51
N ILE A 52 -7.06 -1.36 5.37
CA ILE A 52 -5.93 -2.30 5.48
C ILE A 52 -5.78 -2.85 6.89
N GLU A 53 -5.98 -2.03 7.92
CA GLU A 53 -6.02 -2.48 9.32
C GLU A 53 -7.16 -3.47 9.55
N GLN A 54 -8.35 -3.18 8.99
CA GLN A 54 -9.50 -4.07 9.10
C GLN A 54 -9.33 -5.39 8.32
N ILE A 55 -8.57 -5.41 7.22
CA ILE A 55 -8.31 -6.63 6.42
C ILE A 55 -7.23 -7.50 7.09
N PHE A 56 -6.14 -6.89 7.53
CA PHE A 56 -4.94 -7.61 7.96
C PHE A 56 -4.74 -7.70 9.48
N GLY A 57 -5.59 -7.01 10.27
CA GLY A 57 -5.39 -6.89 11.72
C GLY A 57 -3.98 -6.35 12.01
N PHE A 58 -3.28 -6.96 12.98
CA PHE A 58 -1.89 -6.63 13.35
C PHE A 58 -0.83 -6.83 12.23
N GLY A 59 -1.18 -7.46 11.11
CA GLY A 59 -0.31 -7.60 9.94
C GLY A 59 -0.22 -6.34 9.07
N GLU A 60 -1.10 -5.37 9.30
CA GLU A 60 -1.17 -4.08 8.61
C GLU A 60 0.12 -3.27 8.72
N LYS A 61 0.82 -3.32 9.86
CA LYS A 61 2.04 -2.55 10.11
C LYS A 61 3.14 -2.91 9.13
N ILE A 62 3.37 -4.21 8.93
CA ILE A 62 4.38 -4.71 8.00
C ILE A 62 4.03 -4.30 6.57
N LEU A 63 2.74 -4.35 6.22
CA LEU A 63 2.25 -3.96 4.89
C LEU A 63 2.45 -2.46 4.64
N LYS A 64 2.07 -1.60 5.60
CA LYS A 64 2.22 -0.14 5.53
C LYS A 64 3.71 0.24 5.41
N ILE A 65 4.59 -0.40 6.20
CA ILE A 65 6.04 -0.20 6.08
C ILE A 65 6.55 -0.58 4.69
N ARG A 66 6.08 -1.70 4.13
CA ARG A 66 6.50 -2.15 2.78
C ARG A 66 6.02 -1.19 1.69
N ILE A 67 4.78 -0.70 1.78
CA ILE A 67 4.24 0.31 0.86
C ILE A 67 5.08 1.57 0.92
N MET A 68 5.37 2.08 2.12
CA MET A 68 6.20 3.29 2.26
C MET A 68 7.61 3.07 1.70
N ASN A 69 8.25 1.94 1.99
CA ASN A 69 9.56 1.63 1.43
C ASN A 69 9.54 1.64 -0.11
N ASN A 70 8.58 0.93 -0.72
CA ASN A 70 8.44 0.87 -2.17
C ASN A 70 8.15 2.25 -2.78
N PHE A 71 7.39 3.09 -2.08
CA PHE A 71 7.11 4.46 -2.49
C PHE A 71 8.38 5.33 -2.49
N TYR A 72 9.16 5.28 -1.41
CA TYR A 72 10.43 6.00 -1.29
C TYR A 72 11.43 5.60 -2.39
N GLN A 73 11.50 4.30 -2.71
CA GLN A 73 12.32 3.83 -3.84
C GLN A 73 11.87 4.41 -5.18
N LYS A 74 10.57 4.61 -5.41
CA LYS A 74 10.04 5.19 -6.67
C LYS A 74 10.30 6.68 -6.80
N ILE A 75 10.45 7.39 -5.69
CA ILE A 75 10.81 8.81 -5.67
C ILE A 75 12.32 9.03 -5.44
N GLU A 76 13.12 7.96 -5.49
CA GLU A 76 14.58 7.98 -5.33
C GLU A 76 15.05 8.63 -4.02
N LEU A 77 14.24 8.52 -2.96
CA LEU A 77 14.57 9.01 -1.63
C LEU A 77 14.87 7.87 -0.67
N PRO A 78 15.78 8.07 0.30
CA PRO A 78 16.05 7.09 1.33
C PRO A 78 14.85 6.95 2.28
N PHE A 79 14.38 5.72 2.52
CA PHE A 79 13.29 5.46 3.46
C PHE A 79 13.81 5.53 4.91
N PRO A 80 13.33 6.47 5.76
CA PRO A 80 13.94 6.76 7.05
C PRO A 80 13.87 5.62 8.08
N TYR A 81 12.97 4.64 7.92
CA TYR A 81 12.81 3.52 8.87
C TYR A 81 13.70 2.30 8.58
N LEU A 82 14.56 2.35 7.56
CA LEU A 82 15.53 1.28 7.27
C LEU A 82 16.93 1.53 7.85
N PHE A 83 17.18 2.68 8.49
CA PHE A 83 18.50 3.05 9.04
C PHE A 83 18.77 2.56 10.47
N ASN A 84 17.88 1.74 11.04
CA ASN A 84 18.18 0.95 12.23
C ASN A 84 18.55 -0.48 11.81
N LYS A 85 19.71 -0.62 11.16
CA LYS A 85 20.46 -1.86 11.18
C LYS A 85 21.80 -1.53 11.82
N GLU A 86 21.97 -2.06 13.02
CA GLU A 86 23.24 -2.19 13.73
C GLU A 86 24.35 -2.74 12.81
#